data_AF-A0A5C7QMK3-F1
#
_entry.id   AF-A0A5C7QMK3-F1
#
_cell.length_a   1.000
_cell.length_b   1.000
_cell.length_c   1.000
_cell.angle_alpha   90.00
_cell.angle_beta   90.00
_cell.angle_gamma   90.00
#
_symmetry.space_group_name_H-M   'P 1'
#
loop_
_entity.id
_entity.type
_entity.pdbx_description
1 polymer ?
#
loop_
_entity_poly.entity_id
_entity_poly.type
_entity_poly.pdbx_seq_one_letter_code
_entity_poly.pdbx_strand_id
1 'polypeptide(L)'
;MPSKVNKAATPVARDLSVIGIRRPPWLDDILVPWRICAQRILVVADGLDFNEDNGFGLTRFLLALETASPYGLAPVIHIAHRADDDNVASAAMKAKFSFHKNFRFVNSSAAHALMNGSARRFDQLWIFGIGSAPIPDDEVRVIAAFMAARGGVFATGDHENLGFGMGGRLPRIRKMREWSAVPVGGPGRIDTVNQPSPDGEWNFASQSDTLPQRIFPHFDFASGSPLAHPLLRLPRSSDPRFGVIDVLPDHPHESECYAGTALHEPYNLVSGIDTNEFPTLPGSTQRLSPQIAATSMSGGRIAEKGPVAPRCFGAISAYDGHRVSLGRIVCDATWHHFVNINLDGTGAGASRSGLGEFVPPGSANFVPNAAFAKIAQYYRNIAHWIAPVRWCRWYLDLVAIRYTFPLLEELPEVPPRPPWPERVRIGALVEAALDLRDGRGSAALLVGELLAMQPAFEALAGVNGRDDDATLVDATGFRRGVLGTLAQAVFEGLPASPWQVRRQFEKNKDPHAVVDKLFAGAVRQALRDGPAHYAQAAKATLATLAALEKSGR
;
A
#
# COMPACT_ATOMS: atom_id res chain seq x y z
N MET A 1 -18.26 -1.59 50.91
CA MET A 1 -18.58 -1.43 49.48
C MET A 1 -17.87 -0.18 48.96
N PRO A 2 -16.78 -0.30 48.20
CA PRO A 2 -16.13 0.86 47.60
C PRO A 2 -16.59 1.08 46.15
N SER A 3 -16.73 2.36 45.82
CA SER A 3 -17.32 2.90 44.61
C SER A 3 -16.42 2.79 43.38
N LYS A 4 -17.02 2.24 42.32
CA LYS A 4 -16.83 2.50 40.88
C LYS A 4 -15.53 3.20 40.44
N VAL A 5 -14.71 2.41 39.76
CA VAL A 5 -13.63 2.83 38.84
C VAL A 5 -14.23 3.61 37.66
N ASN A 6 -13.75 4.84 37.44
CA ASN A 6 -14.00 5.61 36.23
C ASN A 6 -13.23 4.97 35.05
N LYS A 7 -13.99 4.36 34.12
CA LYS A 7 -13.56 4.14 32.74
C LYS A 7 -14.10 5.29 31.89
N ALA A 8 -13.21 6.16 31.42
CA ALA A 8 -13.50 7.04 30.29
C ALA A 8 -12.20 7.28 29.51
N ALA A 9 -11.76 6.25 28.79
CA ALA A 9 -10.99 6.44 27.57
C ALA A 9 -12.02 6.44 26.43
N THR A 10 -12.40 7.61 25.95
CA THR A 10 -13.30 7.78 24.81
C THR A 10 -12.59 7.22 23.56
N PRO A 11 -13.20 6.32 22.79
CA PRO A 11 -12.51 5.70 21.67
C PRO A 11 -12.58 6.61 20.45
N VAL A 12 -11.41 7.15 20.05
CA VAL A 12 -11.09 7.74 18.74
C VAL A 12 -11.34 6.75 17.57
N ALA A 13 -11.76 5.51 17.86
CA ALA A 13 -11.89 4.40 16.92
C ALA A 13 -13.18 4.38 16.07
N ARG A 14 -14.15 5.29 16.26
CA ARG A 14 -15.44 5.19 15.55
C ARG A 14 -15.50 5.86 14.17
N ASP A 15 -14.50 6.64 13.76
CA ASP A 15 -14.73 7.69 12.74
C ASP A 15 -14.06 7.50 11.37
N LEU A 16 -13.64 6.28 11.02
CA LEU A 16 -13.14 5.96 9.67
C LEU A 16 -13.95 4.85 8.97
N SER A 17 -15.16 4.56 9.47
CA SER A 17 -16.00 3.43 9.06
C SER A 17 -16.85 3.65 7.79
N VAL A 18 -16.64 4.76 7.07
CA VAL A 18 -17.53 5.19 5.98
C VAL A 18 -17.28 4.46 4.66
N ILE A 19 -16.14 3.76 4.47
CA ILE A 19 -15.76 3.26 3.13
C ILE A 19 -15.25 1.81 3.13
N GLY A 20 -16.04 0.86 3.63
CA GLY A 20 -15.71 -0.56 3.43
C GLY A 20 -16.82 -1.51 3.85
N ILE A 21 -16.83 -2.71 3.26
CA ILE A 21 -17.60 -3.85 3.77
C ILE A 21 -17.30 -3.95 5.26
N ARG A 22 -18.29 -3.71 6.12
CA ARG A 22 -18.11 -3.78 7.57
C ARG A 22 -17.59 -5.16 7.91
N ARG A 23 -16.42 -5.20 8.53
CA ARG A 23 -15.88 -6.40 9.16
C ARG A 23 -16.96 -7.02 10.05
N PRO A 24 -17.18 -8.33 9.99
CA PRO A 24 -17.99 -9.01 10.99
C PRO A 24 -17.29 -8.87 12.35
N PRO A 25 -17.92 -8.25 13.38
CA PRO A 25 -17.25 -7.96 14.66
C PRO A 25 -16.63 -9.18 15.34
N TRP A 26 -17.15 -10.38 15.05
CA TRP A 26 -16.63 -11.64 15.58
C TRP A 26 -15.21 -11.96 15.10
N LEU A 27 -14.76 -11.41 13.97
CA LEU A 27 -13.44 -11.69 13.44
C LEU A 27 -12.35 -11.06 14.33
N ASP A 28 -12.61 -9.96 15.05
CA ASP A 28 -11.67 -9.32 16.00
C ASP A 28 -11.23 -10.29 17.10
N ASP A 29 -12.19 -11.03 17.63
CA ASP A 29 -11.99 -11.97 18.72
C ASP A 29 -11.21 -13.23 18.29
N ILE A 30 -11.21 -13.55 16.99
CA ILE A 30 -10.57 -14.76 16.42
C ILE A 30 -9.11 -14.51 16.02
N LEU A 31 -8.75 -13.27 15.69
CA LEU A 31 -7.41 -12.95 15.16
C LEU A 31 -6.33 -12.72 16.22
N VAL A 32 -6.65 -12.81 17.52
CA VAL A 32 -5.66 -12.58 18.60
C VAL A 32 -4.43 -13.49 18.49
N PRO A 33 -4.53 -14.81 18.24
CA PRO A 33 -3.37 -15.68 18.02
C PRO A 33 -2.59 -15.34 16.73
N TRP A 34 -3.24 -14.64 15.79
CA TRP A 34 -2.72 -14.32 14.47
C TRP A 34 -2.08 -12.93 14.39
N ARG A 35 -1.96 -12.21 15.51
CA ARG A 35 -1.27 -10.90 15.58
C ARG A 35 0.19 -10.95 15.10
N ILE A 36 0.80 -12.13 15.05
CA ILE A 36 2.13 -12.33 14.42
C ILE A 36 2.14 -11.98 12.92
N CYS A 37 0.98 -12.05 12.27
CA CYS A 37 0.78 -11.70 10.86
C CYS A 37 0.52 -10.21 10.62
N ALA A 38 0.37 -9.40 11.69
CA ALA A 38 0.24 -7.96 11.56
C ALA A 38 1.50 -7.37 10.90
N GLN A 39 1.30 -6.44 9.97
CA GLN A 39 2.40 -5.73 9.34
C GLN A 39 3.15 -4.90 10.39
N ARG A 40 4.47 -4.96 10.37
CA ARG A 40 5.32 -4.18 11.29
C ARG A 40 5.89 -3.00 10.53
N ILE A 41 5.49 -1.79 10.91
CA ILE A 41 5.85 -0.56 10.21
C ILE A 41 6.78 0.26 11.11
N LEU A 42 7.93 0.68 10.57
CA LEU A 42 8.79 1.67 11.20
C LEU A 42 8.63 3.00 10.46
N VAL A 43 8.16 4.03 11.15
CA VAL A 43 8.08 5.40 10.65
C VAL A 43 9.21 6.21 11.26
N VAL A 44 10.10 6.75 10.41
CA VAL A 44 11.28 7.50 10.82
C VAL A 44 11.17 8.93 10.29
N ALA A 45 11.32 9.91 11.19
CA ALA A 45 11.34 11.32 10.85
C ALA A 45 12.65 12.01 11.27
N ASP A 46 13.05 13.01 10.50
CA ASP A 46 13.94 14.08 10.96
C ASP A 46 13.33 15.46 10.67
N GLY A 47 13.42 16.38 11.63
CA GLY A 47 12.86 17.73 11.53
C GLY A 47 11.33 17.82 11.67
N LEU A 48 10.57 16.83 11.19
CA LEU A 48 9.15 16.63 11.51
C LEU A 48 9.00 15.89 12.85
N ASP A 49 7.81 15.97 13.44
CA ASP A 49 7.53 15.31 14.73
C ASP A 49 6.25 14.47 14.73
N PHE A 50 5.94 13.91 15.90
CA PHE A 50 4.76 13.08 16.16
C PHE A 50 3.86 13.75 17.22
N ASN A 51 3.81 15.09 17.25
CA ASN A 51 2.98 15.84 18.15
C ASN A 51 1.67 16.25 17.46
N GLU A 52 0.54 15.94 18.08
CA GLU A 52 -0.80 16.36 17.63
C GLU A 52 -0.98 17.88 17.58
N ASP A 53 -0.25 18.64 18.39
CA ASP A 53 -0.39 20.10 18.47
C ASP A 53 0.52 20.84 17.48
N ASN A 54 1.44 20.13 16.81
CA ASN A 54 2.31 20.70 15.80
C ASN A 54 1.70 20.53 14.40
N GLY A 55 1.61 21.62 13.64
CA GLY A 55 1.18 21.58 12.23
C GLY A 55 2.08 20.72 11.35
N PHE A 56 3.36 20.60 11.69
CA PHE A 56 4.35 19.74 10.99
C PHE A 56 4.45 18.36 11.66
N GLY A 57 3.51 18.02 12.55
CA GLY A 57 3.40 16.69 13.14
C GLY A 57 2.76 15.69 12.19
N LEU A 58 3.07 14.40 12.38
CA LEU A 58 2.59 13.28 11.56
C LEU A 58 1.42 12.52 12.20
N THR A 59 0.79 13.09 13.24
CA THR A 59 -0.18 12.39 14.08
C THR A 59 -1.43 11.96 13.30
N ARG A 60 -2.03 12.86 12.51
CA ARG A 60 -3.25 12.54 11.75
C ARG A 60 -3.03 11.42 10.74
N PHE A 61 -1.89 11.45 10.05
CA PHE A 61 -1.44 10.37 9.17
C PHE A 61 -1.31 9.05 9.93
N LEU A 62 -0.62 9.03 11.07
CA LEU A 62 -0.42 7.81 11.87
C LEU A 62 -1.72 7.21 12.38
N LEU A 63 -2.70 8.04 12.77
CA LEU A 63 -4.03 7.59 13.14
C LEU A 63 -4.77 6.95 11.96
N ALA A 64 -4.67 7.53 10.76
CA ALA A 64 -5.22 6.92 9.55
C ALA A 64 -4.48 5.62 9.17
N LEU A 65 -3.15 5.57 9.32
CA LEU A 65 -2.33 4.39 9.05
C LEU A 65 -2.59 3.25 10.05
N GLU A 66 -2.89 3.53 11.31
CA GLU A 66 -3.29 2.50 12.28
C GLU A 66 -4.57 1.76 11.83
N THR A 67 -5.44 2.45 11.09
CA THR A 67 -6.61 1.83 10.46
C THR A 67 -6.30 1.12 9.15
N ALA A 68 -5.05 1.15 8.67
CA ALA A 68 -4.52 0.25 7.64
C ALA A 68 -4.38 -1.16 8.21
N SER A 69 -5.51 -1.69 8.69
CA SER A 69 -5.70 -3.05 9.14
C SER A 69 -6.30 -3.80 7.97
N PRO A 70 -5.51 -4.13 6.93
CA PRO A 70 -6.05 -5.00 5.93
C PRO A 70 -6.34 -6.28 6.74
N TYR A 71 -7.60 -6.73 6.72
CA TYR A 71 -8.01 -8.02 7.26
C TYR A 71 -8.10 -8.10 8.79
N GLY A 72 -8.21 -6.96 9.48
CA GLY A 72 -8.56 -6.95 10.90
C GLY A 72 -7.38 -7.18 11.85
N LEU A 73 -6.16 -7.17 11.33
CA LEU A 73 -4.92 -7.03 12.10
C LEU A 73 -4.35 -5.63 11.90
N ALA A 74 -4.56 -4.76 12.89
CA ALA A 74 -3.95 -3.45 12.90
C ALA A 74 -2.43 -3.59 12.81
N PRO A 75 -1.75 -2.75 12.01
CA PRO A 75 -0.31 -2.82 11.88
C PRO A 75 0.33 -2.45 13.21
N VAL A 76 1.45 -3.10 13.52
CA VAL A 76 2.27 -2.73 14.67
C VAL A 76 3.19 -1.59 14.24
N ILE A 77 2.83 -0.38 14.61
CA ILE A 77 3.55 0.84 14.23
C ILE A 77 4.58 1.18 15.32
N HIS A 78 5.82 1.38 14.88
CA HIS A 78 6.89 1.99 15.64
C HIS A 78 7.18 3.37 15.03
N ILE A 79 7.28 4.38 15.86
CA ILE A 79 7.67 5.74 15.47
C ILE A 79 9.08 6.02 15.98
N ALA A 80 9.91 6.66 15.17
CA ALA A 80 11.29 6.92 15.49
C ALA A 80 11.69 8.31 15.02
N HIS A 81 12.46 9.01 15.85
CA HIS A 81 12.96 10.35 15.53
C HIS A 81 14.48 10.40 15.64
N ARG A 82 15.14 11.10 14.72
CA ARG A 82 16.61 11.19 14.70
C ARG A 82 17.18 12.04 15.85
N ALA A 83 16.46 13.05 16.34
CA ALA A 83 16.90 13.85 17.48
C ALA A 83 16.75 13.10 18.81
N ASP A 84 17.62 13.40 19.76
CA ASP A 84 17.49 12.98 21.17
C ASP A 84 16.61 13.98 21.92
N ASP A 85 15.33 14.02 21.55
CA ASP A 85 14.33 14.91 22.16
C ASP A 85 13.05 14.12 22.42
N ASP A 86 12.55 14.17 23.65
CA ASP A 86 11.31 13.49 24.06
C ASP A 86 10.05 14.28 23.68
N ASN A 87 10.19 15.57 23.31
CA ASN A 87 9.07 16.44 22.96
C ASN A 87 8.63 16.29 21.49
N VAL A 88 9.41 15.60 20.67
CA VAL A 88 9.05 15.25 19.28
C VAL A 88 7.95 14.19 19.19
N ALA A 89 7.43 13.73 20.32
CA ALA A 89 6.23 12.89 20.38
C ALA A 89 5.46 13.21 21.66
N SER A 90 4.15 13.41 21.55
CA SER A 90 3.30 13.62 22.72
C SER A 90 3.22 12.38 23.62
N ALA A 91 2.76 12.56 24.86
CA ALA A 91 2.51 11.44 25.76
C ALA A 91 1.44 10.47 25.19
N ALA A 92 0.41 11.00 24.51
CA ALA A 92 -0.62 10.19 23.87
C ALA A 92 -0.03 9.30 22.76
N MET A 93 0.83 9.87 21.92
CA MET A 93 1.49 9.15 20.84
C MET A 93 2.48 8.10 21.35
N LYS A 94 3.23 8.41 22.41
CA LYS A 94 4.13 7.45 23.09
C LYS A 94 3.37 6.32 23.81
N ALA A 95 2.16 6.58 24.31
CA ALA A 95 1.31 5.55 24.89
C ALA A 95 0.70 4.63 23.83
N LYS A 96 0.48 5.17 22.62
CA LYS A 96 -0.18 4.46 21.52
C LYS A 96 0.80 3.69 20.64
N PHE A 97 1.98 4.24 20.37
CA PHE A 97 2.99 3.68 19.47
C PHE A 97 4.33 3.47 20.19
N SER A 98 5.08 2.47 19.75
CA SER A 98 6.44 2.26 20.26
C SER A 98 7.36 3.37 19.74
N PHE A 99 7.84 4.22 20.64
CA PHE A 99 8.68 5.39 20.30
C PHE A 99 10.17 5.15 20.52
N HIS A 100 10.99 5.60 19.56
CA HIS A 100 12.45 5.52 19.57
C HIS A 100 13.06 6.89 19.29
N LYS A 101 13.64 7.55 20.30
CA LYS A 101 14.42 8.79 20.11
C LYS A 101 15.89 8.49 19.79
N ASN A 102 16.62 9.50 19.31
CA ASN A 102 18.01 9.38 18.88
C ASN A 102 18.24 8.20 17.92
N PHE A 103 17.25 7.94 17.05
CA PHE A 103 17.24 6.75 16.24
C PHE A 103 18.32 6.81 15.16
N ARG A 104 19.05 5.70 15.00
CA ARG A 104 20.00 5.44 13.92
C ARG A 104 19.70 4.06 13.34
N PHE A 105 19.89 3.90 12.03
CA PHE A 105 19.65 2.65 11.32
C PHE A 105 20.69 1.55 11.61
N VAL A 106 21.73 1.83 12.41
CA VAL A 106 22.78 0.86 12.77
C VAL A 106 22.81 0.46 14.25
N ASN A 107 22.40 1.35 15.15
CA ASN A 107 22.72 1.21 16.59
C ASN A 107 21.51 1.03 17.51
N SER A 108 20.32 0.74 16.96
CA SER A 108 19.11 0.52 17.75
C SER A 108 18.63 -0.95 17.70
N SER A 109 17.89 -1.39 18.71
CA SER A 109 17.21 -2.70 18.67
C SER A 109 16.18 -2.76 17.53
N ALA A 110 15.59 -1.62 17.17
CA ALA A 110 14.77 -1.45 15.98
C ALA A 110 15.58 -1.54 14.67
N ALA A 111 16.83 -1.07 14.62
CA ALA A 111 17.74 -1.28 13.50
C ALA A 111 18.10 -2.77 13.30
N HIS A 112 18.32 -3.50 14.40
CA HIS A 112 18.50 -4.96 14.33
C HIS A 112 17.25 -5.67 13.77
N ALA A 113 16.06 -5.10 14.00
CA ALA A 113 14.81 -5.59 13.41
C ALA A 113 14.63 -5.23 11.92
N LEU A 114 15.47 -4.38 11.33
CA LEU A 114 15.52 -4.19 9.87
C LEU A 114 16.37 -5.27 9.18
N MET A 115 17.32 -5.86 9.91
CA MET A 115 18.26 -6.86 9.40
C MET A 115 17.71 -8.29 9.42
N ASN A 116 18.25 -9.14 8.54
CA ASN A 116 17.83 -10.53 8.34
C ASN A 116 18.11 -11.39 9.59
N GLY A 117 17.23 -12.35 9.88
CA GLY A 117 17.40 -13.34 10.97
C GLY A 117 16.73 -13.01 12.31
N SER A 118 16.07 -11.85 12.46
CA SER A 118 15.30 -11.53 13.67
C SER A 118 13.85 -12.00 13.56
N ALA A 119 13.35 -12.71 14.58
CA ALA A 119 11.96 -13.17 14.65
C ALA A 119 10.91 -12.03 14.78
N ARG A 120 11.35 -10.76 14.78
CA ARG A 120 10.52 -9.55 14.97
C ARG A 120 10.77 -8.48 13.90
N ARG A 121 11.14 -8.91 12.70
CA ARG A 121 11.53 -8.04 11.59
C ARG A 121 10.45 -7.01 11.23
N PHE A 122 10.84 -5.79 10.90
CA PHE A 122 9.94 -4.85 10.23
C PHE A 122 9.64 -5.32 8.81
N ASP A 123 8.43 -5.01 8.34
CA ASP A 123 8.00 -5.24 6.97
C ASP A 123 8.20 -4.01 6.10
N GLN A 124 8.10 -2.83 6.73
CA GLN A 124 8.05 -1.56 6.05
C GLN A 124 8.89 -0.52 6.78
N LEU A 125 9.53 0.35 6.00
CA LEU A 125 10.22 1.55 6.47
C LEU A 125 9.62 2.76 5.77
N TRP A 126 9.13 3.73 6.54
CA TRP A 126 8.60 5.00 6.06
C TRP A 126 9.53 6.11 6.49
N ILE A 127 10.06 6.87 5.53
CA ILE A 127 11.08 7.89 5.74
C ILE A 127 10.49 9.26 5.42
N PHE A 128 10.44 10.11 6.44
CA PHE A 128 10.00 11.50 6.35
C PHE A 128 11.18 12.42 6.63
N GLY A 129 11.83 12.90 5.57
CA GLY A 129 13.04 13.71 5.68
C GLY A 129 12.81 15.21 5.51
N ILE A 130 13.36 16.00 6.42
CA ILE A 130 13.65 17.44 6.26
C ILE A 130 15.16 17.67 6.11
N GLY A 131 15.99 16.94 6.85
CA GLY A 131 17.43 17.17 6.88
C GLY A 131 18.09 17.01 5.51
N SER A 132 19.07 17.87 5.21
CA SER A 132 19.88 17.80 3.98
C SER A 132 21.23 17.10 4.19
N ALA A 133 21.67 16.96 5.45
CA ALA A 133 22.91 16.27 5.79
C ALA A 133 22.77 14.76 5.54
N PRO A 134 23.59 14.15 4.67
CA PRO A 134 23.49 12.73 4.38
C PRO A 134 23.64 11.85 5.63
N ILE A 135 22.79 10.84 5.74
CA ILE A 135 23.03 9.76 6.70
C ILE A 135 24.34 9.02 6.37
N PRO A 136 25.04 8.48 7.40
CA PRO A 136 26.25 7.68 7.24
C PRO A 136 26.07 6.46 6.32
N ASP A 137 27.17 6.06 5.67
CA ASP A 137 27.20 4.96 4.68
C ASP A 137 26.78 3.60 5.26
N ASP A 138 27.03 3.34 6.54
CA ASP A 138 26.58 2.14 7.24
C ASP A 138 25.05 2.12 7.44
N GLU A 139 24.43 3.26 7.74
CA GLU A 139 22.97 3.41 7.75
C GLU A 139 22.37 3.16 6.35
N VAL A 140 23.00 3.68 5.29
CA VAL A 140 22.59 3.42 3.89
C VAL A 140 22.67 1.92 3.57
N ARG A 141 23.73 1.22 4.00
CA ARG A 141 23.87 -0.24 3.80
C ARG A 141 22.77 -1.04 4.49
N VAL A 142 22.34 -0.65 5.70
CA VAL A 142 21.24 -1.34 6.38
C VAL A 142 19.93 -1.20 5.59
N ILE A 143 19.62 0.01 5.13
CA ILE A 143 18.38 0.24 4.34
C ILE A 143 18.45 -0.51 3.01
N ALA A 144 19.60 -0.48 2.33
CA ALA A 144 19.78 -1.23 1.09
C ALA A 144 19.62 -2.75 1.29
N ALA A 145 20.17 -3.30 2.37
CA ALA A 145 20.00 -4.71 2.72
C ALA A 145 18.54 -5.05 3.07
N PHE A 146 17.82 -4.14 3.73
CA PHE A 146 16.40 -4.27 3.99
C PHE A 146 15.59 -4.36 2.68
N MET A 147 15.84 -3.44 1.74
CA MET A 147 15.20 -3.45 0.41
C MET A 147 15.55 -4.69 -0.41
N ALA A 148 16.82 -5.12 -0.39
CA ALA A 148 17.28 -6.33 -1.07
C ALA A 148 16.60 -7.60 -0.51
N ALA A 149 16.29 -7.59 0.78
CA ALA A 149 15.58 -8.67 1.47
C ALA A 149 14.05 -8.48 1.47
N ARG A 150 13.52 -7.81 0.42
CA ARG A 150 12.10 -7.59 0.13
C ARG A 150 11.35 -6.66 1.08
N GLY A 151 12.05 -5.90 1.91
CA GLY A 151 11.44 -4.88 2.77
C GLY A 151 10.89 -3.70 1.95
N GLY A 152 9.66 -3.29 2.25
CA GLY A 152 9.00 -2.18 1.56
C GLY A 152 9.44 -0.81 2.06
N VAL A 153 9.66 0.16 1.17
CA VAL A 153 10.05 1.52 1.58
C VAL A 153 9.10 2.57 1.04
N PHE A 154 8.67 3.47 1.91
CA PHE A 154 8.10 4.76 1.54
C PHE A 154 9.13 5.85 1.86
N ALA A 155 9.33 6.80 0.96
CA ALA A 155 10.23 7.93 1.20
C ALA A 155 9.68 9.22 0.61
N THR A 156 9.81 10.31 1.35
CA THR A 156 9.42 11.65 0.87
C THR A 156 10.39 12.71 1.40
N GLY A 157 10.33 13.89 0.81
CA GLY A 157 11.10 15.08 1.15
C GLY A 157 10.25 16.31 0.84
N ASP A 158 10.86 17.46 0.56
CA ASP A 158 10.13 18.59 -0.03
C ASP A 158 10.99 19.34 -1.07
N HIS A 159 10.63 20.57 -1.45
CA HIS A 159 11.45 21.41 -2.33
C HIS A 159 12.92 21.52 -1.89
N GLU A 160 13.74 22.05 -2.79
CA GLU A 160 15.19 22.22 -2.64
C GLU A 160 15.84 20.90 -2.24
N ASN A 161 16.62 20.91 -1.14
CA ASN A 161 17.32 19.74 -0.62
C ASN A 161 16.63 19.11 0.60
N LEU A 162 15.37 19.46 0.87
CA LEU A 162 14.64 18.94 2.02
C LEU A 162 14.41 17.44 1.86
N GLY A 163 14.90 16.69 2.85
CA GLY A 163 14.88 15.22 2.86
C GLY A 163 16.00 14.54 2.09
N PHE A 164 16.90 15.30 1.43
CA PHE A 164 18.08 14.72 0.76
C PHE A 164 18.91 13.84 1.72
N GLY A 165 19.00 14.25 3.00
CA GLY A 165 19.78 13.57 4.01
C GLY A 165 19.40 12.10 4.20
N MET A 166 18.10 11.80 4.19
CA MET A 166 17.58 10.44 4.37
C MET A 166 17.14 9.75 3.07
N GLY A 167 16.91 10.48 1.97
CA GLY A 167 16.42 9.90 0.70
C GLY A 167 17.43 9.95 -0.47
N GLY A 168 18.22 11.01 -0.57
CA GLY A 168 18.99 11.35 -1.77
C GLY A 168 20.18 10.44 -2.09
N ARG A 169 20.62 9.61 -1.14
CA ARG A 169 21.71 8.62 -1.36
C ARG A 169 21.25 7.17 -1.34
N LEU A 170 19.97 6.91 -1.09
CA LEU A 170 19.44 5.55 -1.04
C LEU A 170 19.29 4.96 -2.44
N PRO A 171 19.66 3.68 -2.67
CA PRO A 171 19.53 3.05 -3.97
C PRO A 171 18.06 3.03 -4.43
N ARG A 172 17.82 3.28 -5.72
CA ARG A 172 16.53 3.43 -6.40
C ARG A 172 15.78 4.69 -6.01
N ILE A 173 15.61 4.94 -4.71
CA ILE A 173 14.92 6.11 -4.14
C ILE A 173 15.53 7.42 -4.64
N ARG A 174 16.87 7.51 -4.71
CA ARG A 174 17.59 8.68 -5.22
C ARG A 174 17.23 9.06 -6.67
N LYS A 175 16.68 8.12 -7.46
CA LYS A 175 16.28 8.31 -8.87
C LYS A 175 14.77 8.39 -9.07
N MET A 176 13.98 8.25 -8.00
CA MET A 176 12.51 8.22 -8.03
C MET A 176 11.87 9.56 -7.68
N ARG A 177 12.65 10.53 -7.21
CA ARG A 177 12.23 11.87 -6.79
C ARG A 177 13.36 12.88 -7.02
N GLU A 178 13.02 14.13 -7.28
CA GLU A 178 13.96 15.25 -7.26
C GLU A 178 14.30 15.64 -5.82
N TRP A 179 15.57 15.55 -5.45
CA TRP A 179 16.05 15.75 -4.08
C TRP A 179 16.88 17.03 -3.89
N SER A 180 16.98 17.90 -4.90
CA SER A 180 17.84 19.09 -4.84
C SER A 180 17.43 20.27 -5.71
N ALA A 181 16.66 20.06 -6.78
CA ALA A 181 16.59 21.04 -7.87
C ALA A 181 15.31 21.89 -7.93
N VAL A 182 14.23 21.54 -7.21
CA VAL A 182 12.98 22.33 -7.28
C VAL A 182 13.08 23.54 -6.35
N PRO A 183 12.98 24.80 -6.84
CA PRO A 183 13.22 25.97 -6.01
C PRO A 183 12.02 26.31 -5.11
N VAL A 184 12.29 26.86 -3.92
CA VAL A 184 11.27 27.41 -3.01
C VAL A 184 10.71 28.77 -3.46
N GLY A 185 11.30 29.37 -4.49
CA GLY A 185 11.03 30.72 -4.94
C GLY A 185 11.02 30.86 -6.46
N GLY A 186 10.40 31.93 -6.92
CA GLY A 186 10.32 32.25 -8.35
C GLY A 186 9.40 31.34 -9.16
N PRO A 187 9.35 31.53 -10.49
CA PRO A 187 8.39 30.87 -11.36
C PRO A 187 8.60 29.35 -11.52
N GLY A 188 9.80 28.83 -11.25
CA GLY A 188 10.13 27.40 -11.38
C GLY A 188 9.63 26.52 -10.24
N ARG A 189 9.08 27.13 -9.19
CA ARG A 189 8.45 26.48 -8.06
C ARG A 189 7.26 25.60 -8.48
N ILE A 190 6.97 24.57 -7.69
CA ILE A 190 5.74 23.78 -7.80
C ILE A 190 4.77 24.21 -6.70
N ASP A 191 3.60 24.76 -7.08
CA ASP A 191 2.52 25.10 -6.15
C ASP A 191 1.21 24.45 -6.56
N THR A 192 0.60 23.74 -5.62
CA THR A 192 -0.66 23.02 -5.85
C THR A 192 -1.87 23.67 -5.18
N VAL A 193 -1.64 24.71 -4.37
CA VAL A 193 -2.68 25.64 -3.90
C VAL A 193 -3.19 26.42 -5.11
N ASN A 194 -4.21 25.88 -5.76
CA ASN A 194 -4.76 26.36 -7.05
C ASN A 194 -6.10 27.08 -6.88
N GLN A 195 -6.58 27.25 -5.65
CA GLN A 195 -7.80 27.97 -5.34
C GLN A 195 -7.53 28.92 -4.18
N PRO A 196 -8.22 30.09 -4.13
CA PRO A 196 -8.22 30.88 -2.91
C PRO A 196 -8.88 30.07 -1.81
N SER A 197 -8.47 30.37 -0.59
CA SER A 197 -9.17 29.87 0.58
C SER A 197 -10.60 30.42 0.69
N PRO A 198 -11.44 29.87 1.58
CA PRO A 198 -12.81 30.35 1.77
C PRO A 198 -12.93 31.84 2.14
N ASP A 199 -11.87 32.45 2.66
CA ASP A 199 -11.76 33.90 2.91
C ASP A 199 -11.42 34.74 1.66
N GLY A 200 -11.21 34.08 0.51
CA GLY A 200 -10.90 34.72 -0.77
C GLY A 200 -9.42 35.04 -0.96
N GLU A 201 -8.57 34.69 0.01
CA GLU A 201 -7.14 35.00 -0.01
C GLU A 201 -6.29 33.85 -0.56
N TRP A 202 -5.16 34.20 -1.17
CA TRP A 202 -4.11 33.28 -1.61
C TRP A 202 -2.88 33.50 -0.75
N ASN A 203 -2.88 32.95 0.46
CA ASN A 203 -1.80 33.12 1.42
C ASN A 203 -1.20 31.76 1.80
N PHE A 204 -0.11 31.76 2.57
CA PHE A 204 0.53 30.51 2.97
C PHE A 204 -0.38 29.59 3.80
N ALA A 205 -1.36 30.14 4.52
CA ALA A 205 -2.32 29.34 5.29
C ALA A 205 -3.37 28.65 4.41
N SER A 206 -3.44 28.94 3.11
CA SER A 206 -4.39 28.28 2.21
C SER A 206 -4.22 26.76 2.13
N GLN A 207 -3.00 26.26 2.36
CA GLN A 207 -2.71 24.82 2.46
C GLN A 207 -3.45 24.08 3.60
N SER A 208 -4.14 24.81 4.48
CA SER A 208 -4.82 24.29 5.67
C SER A 208 -6.35 24.40 5.58
N ASP A 209 -6.87 24.66 4.38
CA ASP A 209 -8.31 24.71 4.12
C ASP A 209 -8.87 23.35 3.68
N THR A 210 -10.14 23.34 3.26
CA THR A 210 -10.87 22.12 2.89
C THR A 210 -10.66 21.69 1.44
N LEU A 211 -9.86 22.41 0.65
CA LEU A 211 -9.68 22.24 -0.78
C LEU A 211 -8.40 21.44 -1.06
N PRO A 212 -8.50 20.16 -1.44
CA PRO A 212 -7.32 19.40 -1.81
C PRO A 212 -6.80 19.78 -3.21
N GLN A 213 -5.55 19.43 -3.51
CA GLN A 213 -5.08 19.43 -4.88
C GLN A 213 -5.67 18.25 -5.65
N ARG A 214 -5.88 18.44 -6.95
CA ARG A 214 -6.29 17.36 -7.84
C ARG A 214 -5.07 16.63 -8.39
N ILE A 215 -5.09 15.31 -8.30
CA ILE A 215 -4.12 14.44 -9.00
C ILE A 215 -4.81 13.67 -10.12
N PHE A 216 -4.01 13.25 -11.09
CA PHE A 216 -4.44 12.53 -12.29
C PHE A 216 -3.79 11.14 -12.26
N PRO A 217 -4.52 10.10 -11.81
CA PRO A 217 -4.03 8.73 -11.82
C PRO A 217 -3.67 8.28 -13.23
N HIS A 218 -2.55 7.57 -13.37
CA HIS A 218 -2.20 6.88 -14.61
C HIS A 218 -2.92 5.54 -14.65
N PHE A 219 -3.55 5.24 -15.79
CA PHE A 219 -4.32 4.02 -16.01
C PHE A 219 -3.58 3.09 -16.97
N ASP A 220 -3.45 1.83 -16.58
CA ASP A 220 -3.06 0.74 -17.48
C ASP A 220 -4.29 0.22 -18.22
N PHE A 221 -4.13 -0.10 -19.50
CA PHE A 221 -5.18 -0.61 -20.38
C PHE A 221 -4.90 -2.05 -20.87
N ALA A 222 -3.81 -2.68 -20.39
CA ALA A 222 -3.38 -4.00 -20.85
C ALA A 222 -4.45 -5.10 -20.69
N SER A 223 -5.41 -4.95 -19.76
CA SER A 223 -6.48 -5.92 -19.51
C SER A 223 -7.84 -5.56 -20.15
N GLY A 224 -7.83 -4.79 -21.24
CA GLY A 224 -9.04 -4.32 -21.93
C GLY A 224 -9.93 -3.37 -21.11
N SER A 225 -9.43 -2.84 -19.99
CA SER A 225 -10.13 -1.93 -19.10
C SER A 225 -9.15 -1.05 -18.33
N PRO A 226 -9.48 0.23 -18.09
CA PRO A 226 -8.61 1.13 -17.34
C PRO A 226 -8.45 0.64 -15.90
N LEU A 227 -7.21 0.36 -15.50
CA LEU A 227 -6.85 0.02 -14.12
C LEU A 227 -5.86 1.06 -13.58
N ALA A 228 -6.27 1.77 -12.54
CA ALA A 228 -5.36 2.63 -11.80
C ALA A 228 -4.30 1.80 -11.07
N HIS A 229 -3.15 2.42 -10.78
CA HIS A 229 -2.14 1.83 -9.91
C HIS A 229 -2.75 1.42 -8.55
N PRO A 230 -2.33 0.31 -7.93
CA PRO A 230 -2.91 -0.17 -6.66
C PRO A 230 -2.90 0.87 -5.53
N LEU A 231 -1.95 1.79 -5.57
CA LEU A 231 -1.87 2.91 -4.62
C LEU A 231 -3.10 3.83 -4.67
N LEU A 232 -3.76 3.93 -5.82
CA LEU A 232 -4.80 4.92 -6.10
C LEU A 232 -6.19 4.29 -6.26
N ARG A 233 -6.36 3.03 -5.86
CA ARG A 233 -7.65 2.34 -5.96
C ARG A 233 -8.50 2.64 -4.73
N LEU A 234 -9.79 2.82 -4.94
CA LEU A 234 -10.76 2.85 -3.86
C LEU A 234 -11.62 1.57 -3.87
N PRO A 235 -12.17 1.16 -2.71
CA PRO A 235 -13.20 0.13 -2.65
C PRO A 235 -14.40 0.51 -3.54
N ARG A 236 -15.02 -0.47 -4.22
CA ARG A 236 -16.07 -0.22 -5.22
C ARG A 236 -17.31 0.54 -4.69
N SER A 237 -17.51 0.59 -3.38
CA SER A 237 -18.60 1.32 -2.72
C SER A 237 -18.31 2.79 -2.42
N SER A 238 -17.11 3.31 -2.73
CA SER A 238 -16.64 4.61 -2.23
C SER A 238 -16.96 5.83 -3.11
N ASP A 239 -16.96 5.65 -4.43
CA ASP A 239 -17.20 6.72 -5.41
C ASP A 239 -17.67 6.05 -6.72
N PRO A 240 -18.89 6.37 -7.22
CA PRO A 240 -19.37 5.82 -8.49
C PRO A 240 -18.55 6.30 -9.70
N ARG A 241 -17.70 7.32 -9.56
CA ARG A 241 -16.81 7.83 -10.62
C ARG A 241 -15.46 7.12 -10.49
N PHE A 242 -15.25 6.11 -11.34
CA PHE A 242 -14.00 5.35 -11.53
C PHE A 242 -13.41 4.61 -10.31
N GLY A 243 -13.84 4.86 -9.07
CA GLY A 243 -13.34 4.16 -7.89
C GLY A 243 -11.84 4.41 -7.65
N VAL A 244 -11.39 5.66 -7.79
CA VAL A 244 -9.97 6.04 -7.67
C VAL A 244 -9.75 7.22 -6.72
N ILE A 245 -8.55 7.25 -6.13
CA ILE A 245 -8.02 8.39 -5.38
C ILE A 245 -7.52 9.40 -6.41
N ASP A 246 -8.15 10.58 -6.44
CA ASP A 246 -7.89 11.66 -7.40
C ASP A 246 -7.54 12.99 -6.72
N VAL A 247 -7.22 12.93 -5.43
CA VAL A 247 -6.87 14.09 -4.60
C VAL A 247 -5.71 13.78 -3.65
N LEU A 248 -4.91 14.79 -3.36
CA LEU A 248 -3.91 14.85 -2.27
C LEU A 248 -4.10 16.18 -1.52
N PRO A 249 -3.55 16.36 -0.30
CA PRO A 249 -3.50 17.69 0.30
C PRO A 249 -2.70 18.64 -0.59
N ASP A 250 -3.07 19.91 -0.67
CA ASP A 250 -2.32 20.91 -1.41
C ASP A 250 -1.23 21.57 -0.54
N HIS A 251 -0.21 22.11 -1.19
CA HIS A 251 0.88 22.84 -0.54
C HIS A 251 1.63 23.70 -1.57
N PRO A 252 2.11 24.90 -1.19
CA PRO A 252 3.09 25.60 -2.00
C PRO A 252 4.50 25.03 -1.83
N HIS A 253 5.38 25.03 -2.83
CA HIS A 253 6.77 24.53 -2.69
C HIS A 253 6.90 23.00 -2.63
N GLU A 254 6.21 22.26 -3.49
CA GLU A 254 6.46 20.81 -3.61
C GLU A 254 7.74 20.50 -4.41
N SER A 255 8.12 19.23 -4.44
CA SER A 255 9.07 18.68 -5.42
C SER A 255 8.35 17.85 -6.49
N GLU A 256 9.08 16.99 -7.21
CA GLU A 256 8.51 16.08 -8.20
C GLU A 256 9.10 14.67 -8.15
N CYS A 257 8.28 13.70 -8.55
CA CYS A 257 8.63 12.30 -8.68
C CYS A 257 8.96 11.94 -10.12
N TYR A 258 9.82 10.92 -10.28
CA TYR A 258 10.30 10.42 -11.57
C TYR A 258 9.97 8.94 -11.76
N ALA A 259 9.78 8.52 -13.01
CA ALA A 259 9.68 7.11 -13.41
C ALA A 259 11.04 6.39 -13.42
N GLY A 260 12.00 6.85 -12.61
CA GLY A 260 13.40 6.45 -12.68
C GLY A 260 14.15 7.20 -13.79
N THR A 261 15.21 7.90 -13.44
CA THR A 261 16.15 8.46 -14.42
C THR A 261 17.38 7.55 -14.55
N ALA A 262 17.91 7.44 -15.77
CA ALA A 262 19.14 6.73 -16.08
C ALA A 262 19.22 5.28 -15.52
N LEU A 263 18.25 4.44 -15.91
CA LEU A 263 18.09 3.06 -15.40
C LEU A 263 19.33 2.15 -15.54
N HIS A 264 20.27 2.50 -16.43
CA HIS A 264 21.49 1.74 -16.69
C HIS A 264 22.68 2.20 -15.84
N GLU A 265 22.59 3.34 -15.16
CA GLU A 265 23.64 3.82 -14.28
C GLU A 265 23.78 2.91 -13.06
N PRO A 266 25.01 2.47 -12.72
CA PRO A 266 25.22 1.69 -11.53
C PRO A 266 25.05 2.56 -10.27
N TYR A 267 24.62 1.93 -9.19
CA TYR A 267 24.72 2.54 -7.87
C TYR A 267 26.19 2.51 -7.40
N ASN A 268 26.76 3.69 -7.16
CA ASN A 268 28.20 3.87 -6.86
C ASN A 268 28.48 4.84 -5.70
N LEU A 269 27.45 5.23 -4.92
CA LEU A 269 27.60 6.22 -3.84
C LEU A 269 28.11 5.64 -2.52
N VAL A 270 27.93 4.34 -2.30
CA VAL A 270 28.31 3.64 -1.08
C VAL A 270 28.85 2.27 -1.45
N SER A 271 30.04 1.94 -0.91
CA SER A 271 30.68 0.65 -1.15
C SER A 271 29.95 -0.51 -0.46
N GLY A 272 29.97 -1.69 -1.09
CA GLY A 272 29.36 -2.91 -0.54
C GLY A 272 27.84 -3.03 -0.74
N ILE A 273 27.25 -2.19 -1.58
CA ILE A 273 25.85 -2.30 -2.03
C ILE A 273 25.84 -2.82 -3.47
N ASP A 274 24.84 -3.63 -3.81
CA ASP A 274 24.61 -4.08 -5.19
C ASP A 274 24.52 -2.87 -6.14
N THR A 275 25.42 -2.84 -7.11
CA THR A 275 25.51 -1.75 -8.09
C THR A 275 24.38 -1.81 -9.12
N ASN A 276 23.67 -2.94 -9.23
CA ASN A 276 22.53 -3.11 -10.12
C ASN A 276 21.26 -2.45 -9.55
N GLU A 277 21.20 -1.12 -9.65
CA GLU A 277 20.14 -0.31 -9.05
C GLU A 277 18.75 -0.70 -9.57
N PHE A 278 18.59 -0.90 -10.88
CA PHE A 278 17.34 -1.31 -11.51
C PHE A 278 17.51 -2.63 -12.29
N PRO A 279 17.35 -3.81 -11.66
CA PRO A 279 17.56 -5.10 -12.33
C PRO A 279 16.65 -5.33 -13.53
N THR A 280 17.07 -6.25 -14.41
CA THR A 280 16.25 -6.72 -15.52
C THR A 280 15.11 -7.61 -15.04
N LEU A 281 13.98 -7.53 -15.74
CA LEU A 281 12.88 -8.48 -15.54
C LEU A 281 13.37 -9.92 -15.82
N PRO A 282 12.89 -10.93 -15.08
CA PRO A 282 13.22 -12.32 -15.34
C PRO A 282 12.92 -12.70 -16.80
N GLY A 283 13.88 -13.36 -17.47
CA GLY A 283 13.74 -13.77 -18.87
C GLY A 283 13.71 -12.63 -19.90
N SER A 284 14.08 -11.40 -19.52
CA SER A 284 14.07 -10.23 -20.41
C SER A 284 15.38 -9.43 -20.32
N THR A 285 15.66 -8.63 -21.35
CA THR A 285 16.73 -7.61 -21.33
C THR A 285 16.25 -6.27 -20.79
N GLN A 286 14.93 -6.11 -20.60
CA GLN A 286 14.32 -4.87 -20.12
C GLN A 286 14.56 -4.70 -18.61
N ARG A 287 15.13 -3.55 -18.21
CA ARG A 287 15.21 -3.14 -16.80
C ARG A 287 13.83 -2.80 -16.26
N LEU A 288 13.55 -3.23 -15.03
CA LEU A 288 12.37 -2.82 -14.31
C LEU A 288 12.52 -1.34 -13.93
N SER A 289 11.71 -0.49 -14.56
CA SER A 289 11.63 0.93 -14.25
C SER A 289 10.61 1.21 -13.14
N PRO A 290 10.83 2.22 -12.27
CA PRO A 290 9.73 2.86 -11.57
C PRO A 290 8.70 3.43 -12.56
N GLN A 291 7.50 3.70 -12.08
CA GLN A 291 6.43 4.34 -12.84
C GLN A 291 5.83 5.50 -12.06
N ILE A 292 5.33 6.51 -12.77
CA ILE A 292 4.50 7.55 -12.17
C ILE A 292 3.10 6.98 -11.96
N ALA A 293 2.65 6.89 -10.71
CA ALA A 293 1.30 6.43 -10.39
C ALA A 293 0.27 7.56 -10.60
N ALA A 294 0.65 8.81 -10.32
CA ALA A 294 -0.17 9.99 -10.56
C ALA A 294 0.67 11.22 -10.89
N THR A 295 0.09 12.08 -11.73
CA THR A 295 0.59 13.41 -12.06
C THR A 295 -0.25 14.47 -11.35
N SER A 296 0.36 15.58 -10.94
CA SER A 296 -0.35 16.77 -10.46
C SER A 296 -0.01 17.98 -11.32
N MET A 297 -0.68 19.11 -11.05
CA MET A 297 -0.56 20.36 -11.77
C MET A 297 -0.08 21.46 -10.82
N SER A 298 1.09 22.01 -11.12
CA SER A 298 1.53 23.29 -10.58
C SER A 298 0.78 24.41 -11.29
N GLY A 299 0.18 25.30 -10.53
CA GLY A 299 -0.54 26.47 -11.05
C GLY A 299 -0.85 27.54 -10.01
N GLY A 300 -0.34 27.38 -8.78
CA GLY A 300 -0.71 28.22 -7.66
C GLY A 300 -0.19 29.65 -7.75
N ARG A 301 -0.84 30.53 -6.98
CA ARG A 301 -0.54 31.96 -6.93
C ARG A 301 -0.59 32.50 -5.50
N ILE A 302 0.29 31.98 -4.65
CA ILE A 302 0.46 32.53 -3.30
C ILE A 302 1.00 33.96 -3.39
N ALA A 303 0.28 34.90 -2.75
CA ALA A 303 0.48 36.34 -2.90
C ALA A 303 1.91 36.78 -2.55
N GLU A 304 2.50 36.18 -1.52
CA GLU A 304 3.82 36.52 -0.98
C GLU A 304 4.97 36.14 -1.94
N LYS A 305 4.75 35.17 -2.84
CA LYS A 305 5.81 34.61 -3.71
C LYS A 305 5.50 34.70 -5.21
N GLY A 306 4.40 35.36 -5.56
CA GLY A 306 3.96 35.53 -6.94
C GLY A 306 3.51 34.23 -7.63
N PRO A 307 3.02 34.34 -8.88
CA PRO A 307 2.58 33.18 -9.66
C PRO A 307 3.75 32.27 -10.05
N VAL A 308 3.46 30.97 -10.14
CA VAL A 308 4.36 29.98 -10.74
C VAL A 308 4.12 29.84 -12.26
N ALA A 309 5.09 29.28 -12.98
CA ALA A 309 4.90 28.83 -14.34
C ALA A 309 4.10 27.51 -14.32
N PRO A 310 2.88 27.45 -14.90
CA PRO A 310 2.08 26.24 -14.82
C PRO A 310 2.74 25.04 -15.50
N ARG A 311 2.76 23.88 -14.83
CA ARG A 311 3.33 22.64 -15.39
C ARG A 311 2.75 21.40 -14.75
N CYS A 312 2.75 20.30 -15.51
CA CYS A 312 2.51 18.97 -14.96
C CYS A 312 3.79 18.45 -14.28
N PHE A 313 3.64 17.67 -13.22
CA PHE A 313 4.75 16.97 -12.57
C PHE A 313 4.31 15.64 -11.96
N GLY A 314 5.25 14.70 -11.77
CA GLY A 314 4.94 13.43 -11.09
C GLY A 314 4.68 13.69 -9.60
N ALA A 315 3.49 13.37 -9.10
CA ALA A 315 3.20 13.51 -7.67
C ALA A 315 3.64 12.27 -6.89
N ILE A 316 3.45 11.09 -7.49
CA ILE A 316 3.71 9.79 -6.86
C ILE A 316 4.48 8.91 -7.84
N SER A 317 5.61 8.36 -7.41
CA SER A 317 6.31 7.29 -8.13
C SER A 317 6.30 5.98 -7.35
N ALA A 318 6.28 4.87 -8.08
CA ALA A 318 6.19 3.53 -7.54
C ALA A 318 7.14 2.58 -8.28
N TYR A 319 7.87 1.75 -7.54
CA TYR A 319 8.75 0.71 -8.07
C TYR A 319 8.33 -0.67 -7.56
N ASP A 320 7.88 -1.55 -8.46
CA ASP A 320 7.40 -2.89 -8.11
C ASP A 320 8.55 -3.91 -8.01
N GLY A 321 9.44 -3.72 -7.03
CA GLY A 321 10.63 -4.57 -6.85
C GLY A 321 10.34 -6.06 -6.71
N HIS A 322 9.11 -6.46 -6.32
CA HIS A 322 8.73 -7.88 -6.21
C HIS A 322 8.90 -8.62 -7.55
N ARG A 323 8.77 -7.94 -8.69
CA ARG A 323 8.98 -8.52 -10.02
C ARG A 323 10.42 -8.96 -10.29
N VAL A 324 11.36 -8.51 -9.47
CA VAL A 324 12.79 -8.86 -9.52
C VAL A 324 13.31 -9.31 -8.16
N SER A 325 12.42 -9.85 -7.30
CA SER A 325 12.75 -10.35 -5.95
C SER A 325 13.32 -9.31 -4.97
N LEU A 326 13.01 -8.03 -5.17
CA LEU A 326 13.38 -6.92 -4.29
C LEU A 326 12.15 -6.32 -3.59
N GLY A 327 12.36 -5.42 -2.64
CA GLY A 327 11.30 -4.68 -1.97
C GLY A 327 10.65 -3.63 -2.88
N ARG A 328 9.37 -3.37 -2.65
CA ARG A 328 8.63 -2.30 -3.33
C ARG A 328 8.95 -0.94 -2.73
N ILE A 329 8.88 0.10 -3.56
CA ILE A 329 9.20 1.47 -3.16
C ILE A 329 8.10 2.42 -3.62
N VAL A 330 7.70 3.34 -2.75
CA VAL A 330 6.88 4.51 -3.10
C VAL A 330 7.66 5.76 -2.74
N CYS A 331 7.69 6.72 -3.67
CA CYS A 331 8.09 8.08 -3.34
C CYS A 331 6.92 9.04 -3.57
N ASP A 332 6.88 10.07 -2.73
CA ASP A 332 5.93 11.16 -2.83
C ASP A 332 6.68 12.49 -3.05
N ALA A 333 6.06 13.41 -3.78
CA ALA A 333 6.60 14.72 -4.09
C ALA A 333 6.87 15.56 -2.83
N THR A 334 6.00 15.46 -1.81
CA THR A 334 6.14 16.25 -0.58
C THR A 334 5.69 15.49 0.67
N TRP A 335 6.29 15.78 1.83
CA TRP A 335 5.76 15.32 3.12
C TRP A 335 4.54 16.14 3.55
N HIS A 336 4.22 17.27 2.90
CA HIS A 336 3.01 18.05 3.20
C HIS A 336 1.72 17.27 2.94
N HIS A 337 1.78 16.21 2.14
CA HIS A 337 0.66 15.29 2.00
C HIS A 337 0.34 14.49 3.28
N PHE A 338 1.15 14.58 4.34
CA PHE A 338 1.06 13.72 5.52
C PHE A 338 1.01 14.46 6.86
N VAL A 339 1.26 15.77 6.88
CA VAL A 339 1.36 16.55 8.12
C VAL A 339 0.03 17.15 8.56
N ASN A 340 -0.10 17.40 9.85
CA ASN A 340 -1.35 17.82 10.47
C ASN A 340 -1.92 19.12 9.85
N ILE A 341 -1.08 20.12 9.53
CA ILE A 341 -1.57 21.42 9.00
C ILE A 341 -2.36 21.26 7.70
N ASN A 342 -1.94 20.35 6.81
CA ASN A 342 -2.65 20.08 5.55
C ASN A 342 -3.81 19.10 5.70
N LEU A 343 -3.82 18.30 6.77
CA LEU A 343 -4.80 17.25 6.98
C LEU A 343 -5.97 17.66 7.87
N ASP A 344 -5.71 18.36 8.96
CA ASP A 344 -6.72 18.79 9.94
C ASP A 344 -6.59 20.27 10.35
N GLY A 345 -5.71 21.04 9.69
CA GLY A 345 -5.58 22.49 9.91
C GLY A 345 -4.79 22.88 11.15
N THR A 346 -4.24 21.90 11.88
CA THR A 346 -3.45 22.15 13.10
C THR A 346 -2.31 23.14 12.82
N GLY A 347 -2.16 24.15 13.68
CA GLY A 347 -1.12 25.17 13.56
C GLY A 347 -1.46 26.37 12.67
N ALA A 348 -2.59 26.35 11.94
CA ALA A 348 -2.99 27.45 11.05
C ALA A 348 -4.00 28.45 11.67
N GLY A 349 -4.36 28.29 12.94
CA GLY A 349 -5.29 29.16 13.66
C GLY A 349 -6.77 28.77 13.55
N ALA A 350 -7.64 29.49 14.26
CA ALA A 350 -9.03 29.06 14.52
C ALA A 350 -9.98 29.05 13.31
N SER A 351 -9.58 29.60 12.16
CA SER A 351 -10.39 29.65 10.93
C SER A 351 -10.10 28.53 9.93
N ARG A 352 -9.20 27.60 10.28
CA ARG A 352 -8.69 26.56 9.37
C ARG A 352 -9.02 25.18 9.94
N SER A 353 -9.55 24.31 9.08
CA SER A 353 -10.08 23.00 9.49
C SER A 353 -9.43 21.83 8.76
N GLY A 354 -8.51 22.11 7.82
CA GLY A 354 -7.93 21.13 6.92
C GLY A 354 -9.02 20.37 6.17
N LEU A 355 -8.76 19.08 5.90
CA LEU A 355 -9.66 18.21 5.16
C LEU A 355 -10.73 17.55 6.06
N GLY A 356 -11.28 18.30 7.00
CA GLY A 356 -12.33 17.87 7.92
C GLY A 356 -12.73 18.99 8.88
N GLU A 357 -13.29 18.62 10.03
CA GLU A 357 -13.70 19.55 11.08
C GLU A 357 -13.57 18.92 12.47
N PHE A 358 -13.21 19.73 13.49
CA PHE A 358 -13.27 19.30 14.89
C PHE A 358 -14.65 19.58 15.49
N VAL A 359 -15.28 18.57 16.11
CA VAL A 359 -16.67 18.64 16.58
C VAL A 359 -16.81 18.24 18.06
N PRO A 360 -17.08 19.20 18.98
CA PRO A 360 -17.20 20.64 18.74
C PRO A 360 -15.84 21.29 18.40
N PRO A 361 -15.80 22.53 17.87
CA PRO A 361 -14.56 23.24 17.59
C PRO A 361 -13.63 23.27 18.81
N GLY A 362 -12.33 23.02 18.59
CA GLY A 362 -11.32 22.91 19.66
C GLY A 362 -11.36 21.59 20.45
N SER A 363 -12.19 20.62 20.06
CA SER A 363 -12.15 19.26 20.63
C SER A 363 -11.09 18.38 19.98
N ALA A 364 -10.83 17.22 20.57
CA ALA A 364 -9.98 16.18 19.96
C ALA A 364 -10.72 15.32 18.91
N ASN A 365 -12.02 15.58 18.67
CA ASN A 365 -12.85 14.76 17.81
C ASN A 365 -12.88 15.33 16.39
N PHE A 366 -12.04 14.81 15.50
CA PHE A 366 -11.95 15.22 14.11
C PHE A 366 -12.83 14.35 13.21
N VAL A 367 -13.76 14.99 12.52
CA VAL A 367 -14.66 14.39 11.54
C VAL A 367 -14.08 14.64 10.13
N PRO A 368 -13.60 13.59 9.43
CA PRO A 368 -12.97 13.75 8.12
C PRO A 368 -13.99 14.05 7.02
N ASN A 369 -13.60 14.87 6.04
CA ASN A 369 -14.37 15.06 4.81
C ASN A 369 -14.09 13.94 3.77
N ALA A 370 -14.79 13.98 2.64
CA ALA A 370 -14.64 12.98 1.58
C ALA A 370 -13.22 12.92 0.97
N ALA A 371 -12.53 14.06 0.87
CA ALA A 371 -11.16 14.12 0.37
C ALA A 371 -10.19 13.44 1.35
N PHE A 372 -10.29 13.74 2.65
CA PHE A 372 -9.50 13.06 3.67
C PHE A 372 -9.75 11.55 3.66
N ALA A 373 -10.99 11.11 3.45
CA ALA A 373 -11.28 9.67 3.37
C ALA A 373 -10.54 8.97 2.21
N LYS A 374 -10.40 9.64 1.04
CA LYS A 374 -9.59 9.16 -0.09
C LYS A 374 -8.09 9.14 0.25
N ILE A 375 -7.59 10.18 0.90
CA ILE A 375 -6.18 10.29 1.31
C ILE A 375 -5.82 9.28 2.42
N ALA A 376 -6.71 9.07 3.38
CA ALA A 376 -6.55 7.99 4.35
C ALA A 376 -6.51 6.63 3.66
N GLN A 377 -7.30 6.42 2.60
CA GLN A 377 -7.21 5.21 1.79
C GLN A 377 -5.87 5.11 1.04
N TYR A 378 -5.31 6.22 0.55
CA TYR A 378 -3.98 6.25 -0.05
C TYR A 378 -2.91 5.72 0.92
N TYR A 379 -2.91 6.15 2.17
CA TYR A 379 -1.97 5.65 3.18
C TYR A 379 -2.13 4.14 3.41
N ARG A 380 -3.37 3.66 3.48
CA ARG A 380 -3.67 2.23 3.60
C ARG A 380 -3.19 1.45 2.39
N ASN A 381 -3.37 2.00 1.19
CA ASN A 381 -2.92 1.38 -0.05
C ASN A 381 -1.39 1.31 -0.14
N ILE A 382 -0.67 2.36 0.31
CA ILE A 382 0.80 2.31 0.42
C ILE A 382 1.21 1.17 1.35
N ALA A 383 0.67 1.14 2.57
CA ALA A 383 1.01 0.11 3.57
C ALA A 383 0.71 -1.30 3.06
N HIS A 384 -0.42 -1.47 2.37
CA HIS A 384 -0.78 -2.73 1.73
C HIS A 384 0.22 -3.13 0.65
N TRP A 385 0.51 -2.18 -0.25
CA TRP A 385 1.23 -2.45 -1.50
C TRP A 385 2.72 -2.67 -1.26
N ILE A 386 3.38 -1.85 -0.43
CA ILE A 386 4.82 -2.01 -0.21
C ILE A 386 5.18 -3.21 0.66
N ALA A 387 4.22 -3.75 1.41
CA ALA A 387 4.48 -4.87 2.30
C ALA A 387 4.98 -6.11 1.54
N PRO A 388 5.91 -6.89 2.13
CA PRO A 388 6.33 -8.16 1.58
C PRO A 388 5.15 -9.14 1.52
N VAL A 389 5.22 -10.06 0.57
CA VAL A 389 4.21 -11.11 0.45
C VAL A 389 4.27 -12.02 1.69
N ARG A 390 3.16 -12.09 2.44
CA ARG A 390 3.00 -12.99 3.59
C ARG A 390 1.81 -13.91 3.33
N TRP A 391 2.04 -15.22 3.26
CA TRP A 391 0.94 -16.15 2.99
C TRP A 391 -0.12 -16.15 4.10
N CYS A 392 0.28 -15.97 5.36
CA CYS A 392 -0.68 -15.88 6.46
C CYS A 392 -1.63 -14.69 6.36
N ARG A 393 -1.23 -13.59 5.72
CA ARG A 393 -2.12 -12.48 5.38
C ARG A 393 -3.21 -12.97 4.42
N TRP A 394 -2.80 -13.50 3.26
CA TRP A 394 -3.73 -13.98 2.23
C TRP A 394 -4.64 -15.11 2.71
N TYR A 395 -4.17 -15.95 3.63
CA TYR A 395 -5.01 -16.92 4.31
C TYR A 395 -6.16 -16.24 5.07
N LEU A 396 -5.85 -15.21 5.88
CA LEU A 396 -6.87 -14.47 6.62
C LEU A 396 -7.83 -13.71 5.71
N ASP A 397 -7.36 -13.19 4.56
CA ASP A 397 -8.25 -12.61 3.54
C ASP A 397 -9.29 -13.61 3.06
N LEU A 398 -8.84 -14.81 2.70
CA LEU A 398 -9.73 -15.85 2.20
C LEU A 398 -10.68 -16.31 3.30
N VAL A 399 -10.21 -16.47 4.54
CA VAL A 399 -11.06 -16.76 5.71
C VAL A 399 -12.13 -15.68 5.87
N ALA A 400 -11.78 -14.40 5.81
CA ALA A 400 -12.75 -13.32 5.92
C ALA A 400 -13.76 -13.37 4.77
N ILE A 401 -13.28 -13.53 3.53
CA ILE A 401 -14.09 -13.57 2.31
C ILE A 401 -15.10 -14.72 2.35
N ARG A 402 -14.72 -15.88 2.88
CA ARG A 402 -15.60 -17.06 3.06
C ARG A 402 -16.91 -16.74 3.78
N TYR A 403 -16.86 -15.80 4.73
CA TYR A 403 -17.99 -15.44 5.60
C TYR A 403 -18.55 -14.05 5.29
N THR A 404 -18.27 -13.52 4.11
CA THR A 404 -18.86 -12.28 3.61
C THR A 404 -19.65 -12.53 2.33
N PHE A 405 -20.64 -11.68 2.06
CA PHE A 405 -21.34 -11.66 0.78
C PHE A 405 -20.33 -11.39 -0.37
N PRO A 406 -20.44 -12.06 -1.53
CA PRO A 406 -21.49 -13.03 -1.89
C PRO A 406 -21.20 -14.47 -1.45
N LEU A 407 -19.96 -14.81 -1.07
CA LEU A 407 -19.59 -16.22 -0.83
C LEU A 407 -20.36 -16.89 0.29
N LEU A 408 -20.76 -16.15 1.32
CA LEU A 408 -21.57 -16.70 2.40
C LEU A 408 -22.91 -17.26 1.90
N GLU A 409 -23.50 -16.64 0.88
CA GLU A 409 -24.79 -17.01 0.30
C GLU A 409 -24.64 -17.96 -0.90
N GLU A 410 -23.68 -17.70 -1.78
CA GLU A 410 -23.47 -18.42 -3.04
C GLU A 410 -22.71 -19.75 -2.88
N LEU A 411 -22.01 -19.92 -1.75
CA LEU A 411 -21.21 -21.10 -1.41
C LEU A 411 -21.46 -21.55 0.04
N PRO A 412 -22.68 -22.05 0.35
CA PRO A 412 -22.99 -22.57 1.69
C PRO A 412 -22.10 -23.77 2.03
N GLU A 413 -21.86 -24.64 1.04
CA GLU A 413 -20.95 -25.78 1.11
C GLU A 413 -19.89 -25.67 0.01
N VAL A 414 -18.65 -26.04 0.34
CA VAL A 414 -17.55 -26.05 -0.63
C VAL A 414 -17.32 -27.49 -1.06
N PRO A 415 -17.57 -27.84 -2.33
CA PRO A 415 -17.38 -29.20 -2.81
C PRO A 415 -15.91 -29.61 -2.65
N PRO A 416 -15.62 -30.82 -2.14
CA PRO A 416 -14.26 -31.30 -2.03
C PRO A 416 -13.68 -31.55 -3.43
N ARG A 417 -12.56 -30.92 -3.74
CA ARG A 417 -11.84 -31.07 -5.03
C ARG A 417 -12.76 -30.90 -6.26
N PRO A 418 -13.42 -29.74 -6.43
CA PRO A 418 -14.27 -29.51 -7.58
C PRO A 418 -13.46 -29.51 -8.88
N PRO A 419 -14.11 -29.82 -10.02
CA PRO A 419 -13.47 -29.74 -11.33
C PRO A 419 -13.06 -28.29 -11.64
N TRP A 420 -12.11 -28.12 -12.57
CA TRP A 420 -11.54 -26.82 -12.90
C TRP A 420 -12.59 -25.72 -13.18
N PRO A 421 -13.65 -25.94 -13.98
CA PRO A 421 -14.67 -24.90 -14.23
C PRO A 421 -15.35 -24.39 -12.96
N GLU A 422 -15.61 -25.27 -11.99
CA GLU A 422 -16.21 -24.86 -10.71
C GLU A 422 -15.21 -24.10 -9.84
N ARG A 423 -13.91 -24.41 -9.91
CA ARG A 423 -12.87 -23.57 -9.29
C ARG A 423 -12.81 -22.19 -9.92
N VAL A 424 -12.94 -22.09 -11.25
CA VAL A 424 -13.04 -20.80 -11.93
C VAL A 424 -14.25 -20.00 -11.41
N ARG A 425 -15.41 -20.64 -11.21
CA ARG A 425 -16.59 -20.01 -10.60
C ARG A 425 -16.33 -19.51 -9.18
N ILE A 426 -15.77 -20.35 -8.31
CA ILE A 426 -15.40 -19.97 -6.93
C ILE A 426 -14.42 -18.80 -6.96
N GLY A 427 -13.40 -18.87 -7.82
CA GLY A 427 -12.42 -17.80 -8.00
C GLY A 427 -13.04 -16.49 -8.47
N ALA A 428 -14.05 -16.52 -9.34
CA ALA A 428 -14.76 -15.32 -9.76
C ALA A 428 -15.52 -14.66 -8.60
N LEU A 429 -16.13 -15.44 -7.70
CA LEU A 429 -16.78 -14.92 -6.49
C LEU A 429 -15.76 -14.30 -5.53
N VAL A 430 -14.61 -14.95 -5.33
CA VAL A 430 -13.52 -14.42 -4.49
C VAL A 430 -12.95 -13.14 -5.10
N GLU A 431 -12.72 -13.10 -6.42
CA GLU A 431 -12.28 -11.90 -7.14
C GLU A 431 -13.27 -10.75 -6.96
N ALA A 432 -14.57 -11.00 -7.10
CA ALA A 432 -15.60 -9.98 -6.89
C ALA A 432 -15.61 -9.45 -5.44
N ALA A 433 -15.44 -10.32 -4.45
CA ALA A 433 -15.34 -9.91 -3.04
C ALA A 433 -14.06 -9.09 -2.77
N LEU A 434 -12.92 -9.50 -3.34
CA LEU A 434 -11.66 -8.75 -3.26
C LEU A 434 -11.78 -7.38 -3.92
N ASP A 435 -12.37 -7.31 -5.11
CA ASP A 435 -12.53 -6.05 -5.85
C ASP A 435 -13.49 -5.08 -5.16
N LEU A 436 -14.55 -5.60 -4.53
CA LEU A 436 -15.46 -4.78 -3.73
C LEU A 436 -14.73 -4.17 -2.52
N ARG A 437 -13.84 -4.93 -1.89
CA ARG A 437 -13.14 -4.56 -0.66
C ARG A 437 -11.92 -3.67 -0.90
N ASP A 438 -11.06 -4.07 -1.83
CA ASP A 438 -9.71 -3.51 -2.03
C ASP A 438 -9.60 -2.70 -3.33
N GLY A 439 -10.68 -2.66 -4.12
CA GLY A 439 -10.72 -2.03 -5.44
C GLY A 439 -10.33 -2.99 -6.55
N ARG A 440 -10.72 -2.63 -7.78
CA ARG A 440 -10.61 -3.49 -8.97
C ARG A 440 -9.19 -3.98 -9.24
N GLY A 441 -9.03 -5.26 -9.58
CA GLY A 441 -7.75 -5.85 -9.97
C GLY A 441 -6.89 -6.30 -8.78
N SER A 442 -7.46 -6.35 -7.57
CA SER A 442 -6.75 -6.80 -6.36
C SER A 442 -6.45 -8.29 -6.42
N ALA A 443 -7.36 -9.09 -6.99
CA ALA A 443 -7.15 -10.51 -7.25
C ALA A 443 -5.98 -10.79 -8.21
N ALA A 444 -5.81 -9.95 -9.24
CA ALA A 444 -4.71 -10.08 -10.20
C ALA A 444 -3.34 -9.85 -9.53
N LEU A 445 -3.25 -8.87 -8.63
CA LEU A 445 -2.05 -8.64 -7.83
C LEU A 445 -1.75 -9.85 -6.93
N LEU A 446 -2.75 -10.36 -6.22
CA LEU A 446 -2.63 -11.55 -5.37
C LEU A 446 -2.08 -12.74 -6.15
N VAL A 447 -2.73 -13.09 -7.26
CA VAL A 447 -2.30 -14.25 -8.06
C VAL A 447 -0.92 -14.01 -8.66
N GLY A 448 -0.62 -12.80 -9.14
CA GLY A 448 0.70 -12.43 -9.65
C GLY A 448 1.81 -12.61 -8.61
N GLU A 449 1.58 -12.13 -7.38
CA GLU A 449 2.52 -12.30 -6.26
C GLU A 449 2.74 -13.77 -5.92
N LEU A 450 1.68 -14.58 -5.92
CA LEU A 450 1.76 -16.01 -5.62
C LEU A 450 2.53 -16.78 -6.69
N LEU A 451 2.30 -16.45 -7.97
CA LEU A 451 3.01 -17.08 -9.08
C LEU A 451 4.50 -16.69 -9.08
N ALA A 452 4.82 -15.43 -8.78
CA ALA A 452 6.20 -14.96 -8.68
C ALA A 452 7.00 -15.63 -7.54
N MET A 453 6.32 -16.23 -6.55
CA MET A 453 6.97 -17.00 -5.48
C MET A 453 7.32 -18.44 -5.87
N GLN A 454 6.94 -18.91 -7.07
CA GLN A 454 7.21 -20.27 -7.53
C GLN A 454 8.16 -20.25 -8.74
N PRO A 455 9.49 -20.47 -8.53
CA PRO A 455 10.50 -20.36 -9.59
C PRO A 455 10.22 -21.22 -10.83
N ALA A 456 9.59 -22.38 -10.64
CA ALA A 456 9.27 -23.31 -11.72
C ALA A 456 8.26 -22.76 -12.75
N PHE A 457 7.63 -21.61 -12.48
CA PHE A 457 6.50 -21.12 -13.27
C PHE A 457 6.58 -19.62 -13.61
N GLU A 458 7.78 -19.02 -13.56
CA GLU A 458 8.04 -17.66 -14.08
C GLU A 458 7.55 -17.49 -15.53
N ALA A 459 7.60 -18.55 -16.35
CA ALA A 459 7.09 -18.57 -17.71
C ALA A 459 5.56 -18.33 -17.82
N LEU A 460 4.77 -18.75 -16.81
CA LEU A 460 3.31 -18.53 -16.76
C LEU A 460 2.95 -17.15 -16.22
N ALA A 461 3.83 -16.49 -15.46
CA ALA A 461 3.60 -15.12 -15.02
C ALA A 461 3.47 -14.15 -16.21
N GLY A 462 4.12 -14.47 -17.34
CA GLY A 462 3.97 -13.74 -18.61
C GLY A 462 2.57 -13.87 -19.24
N VAL A 463 1.82 -14.93 -18.94
CA VAL A 463 0.44 -15.15 -19.43
C VAL A 463 -0.57 -14.33 -18.62
N ASN A 464 -0.30 -14.04 -17.35
CA ASN A 464 -1.21 -13.28 -16.48
C ASN A 464 -1.28 -11.77 -16.81
N GLY A 465 -0.36 -11.27 -17.65
CA GLY A 465 -0.31 -9.86 -18.07
C GLY A 465 -0.52 -9.64 -19.57
N ARG A 466 -0.92 -10.68 -20.30
CA ARG A 466 -1.04 -10.72 -21.75
C ARG A 466 -2.43 -11.22 -22.14
N ASP A 467 -3.33 -10.28 -22.43
CA ASP A 467 -4.66 -10.56 -23.00
C ASP A 467 -4.58 -10.74 -24.55
N ASP A 468 -3.39 -10.97 -25.11
CA ASP A 468 -3.24 -11.30 -26.52
C ASP A 468 -3.96 -12.62 -26.85
N ASP A 469 -4.92 -12.54 -27.79
CA ASP A 469 -5.72 -13.63 -28.37
C ASP A 469 -4.89 -14.82 -28.93
N ALA A 470 -3.56 -14.72 -28.88
CA ALA A 470 -2.62 -15.71 -29.40
C ALA A 470 -2.37 -16.89 -28.44
N THR A 471 -2.85 -16.85 -27.20
CA THR A 471 -2.69 -17.97 -26.25
C THR A 471 -3.97 -18.80 -26.12
N LEU A 472 -3.85 -20.13 -26.14
CA LEU A 472 -4.98 -21.05 -25.91
C LEU A 472 -5.46 -21.08 -24.45
N VAL A 473 -4.82 -20.29 -23.57
CA VAL A 473 -5.13 -20.22 -22.15
C VAL A 473 -5.82 -18.90 -21.88
N ASP A 474 -7.10 -18.95 -21.54
CA ASP A 474 -7.82 -17.79 -21.01
C ASP A 474 -7.15 -17.34 -19.70
N ALA A 475 -6.37 -16.26 -19.76
CA ALA A 475 -5.62 -15.72 -18.62
C ALA A 475 -6.54 -15.37 -17.43
N THR A 476 -7.74 -14.85 -17.72
CA THR A 476 -8.73 -14.54 -16.68
C THR A 476 -9.30 -15.81 -16.06
N GLY A 477 -9.69 -16.79 -16.88
CA GLY A 477 -10.11 -18.11 -16.42
C GLY A 477 -9.03 -18.81 -15.60
N PHE A 478 -7.77 -18.71 -16.02
CA PHE A 478 -6.65 -19.32 -15.32
C PHE A 478 -6.41 -18.67 -13.95
N ARG A 479 -6.36 -17.33 -13.91
CA ARG A 479 -6.27 -16.56 -12.66
C ARG A 479 -7.37 -16.94 -11.67
N ARG A 480 -8.62 -16.99 -12.15
CA ARG A 480 -9.77 -17.39 -11.34
C ARG A 480 -9.65 -18.84 -10.87
N GLY A 481 -9.20 -19.77 -11.71
CA GLY A 481 -8.97 -21.15 -11.31
C GLY A 481 -7.90 -21.30 -10.22
N VAL A 482 -6.82 -20.51 -10.27
CA VAL A 482 -5.81 -20.43 -9.21
C VAL A 482 -6.43 -19.91 -7.91
N LEU A 483 -7.16 -18.79 -7.98
CA LEU A 483 -7.81 -18.18 -6.83
C LEU A 483 -8.86 -19.12 -6.20
N GLY A 484 -9.66 -19.79 -7.02
CA GLY A 484 -10.63 -20.79 -6.58
C GLY A 484 -9.99 -22.01 -5.93
N THR A 485 -8.84 -22.46 -6.44
CA THR A 485 -8.07 -23.56 -5.83
C THR A 485 -7.55 -23.18 -4.45
N LEU A 486 -7.05 -21.94 -4.28
CA LEU A 486 -6.60 -21.42 -2.99
C LEU A 486 -7.76 -21.28 -2.01
N ALA A 487 -8.84 -20.66 -2.47
CA ALA A 487 -10.06 -20.48 -1.71
C ALA A 487 -10.59 -21.83 -1.21
N GLN A 488 -10.72 -22.82 -2.10
CA GLN A 488 -11.12 -24.17 -1.77
C GLN A 488 -10.18 -24.80 -0.70
N ALA A 489 -8.86 -24.70 -0.87
CA ALA A 489 -7.91 -25.25 0.10
C ALA A 489 -8.06 -24.63 1.50
N VAL A 490 -8.38 -23.34 1.57
CA VAL A 490 -8.71 -22.67 2.84
C VAL A 490 -10.08 -23.12 3.35
N PHE A 491 -11.10 -23.12 2.50
CA PHE A 491 -12.49 -23.31 2.91
C PHE A 491 -12.81 -24.74 3.32
N GLU A 492 -12.19 -25.76 2.71
CA GLU A 492 -12.32 -27.17 3.13
C GLU A 492 -11.91 -27.37 4.59
N GLY A 493 -10.95 -26.56 5.06
CA GLY A 493 -10.49 -26.58 6.43
C GLY A 493 -11.39 -25.78 7.39
N LEU A 494 -12.35 -24.99 6.91
CA LEU A 494 -13.13 -24.09 7.74
C LEU A 494 -14.54 -24.64 8.01
N PRO A 495 -15.08 -24.43 9.22
CA PRO A 495 -16.46 -24.82 9.54
C PRO A 495 -17.48 -23.95 8.78
N ALA A 496 -18.69 -24.47 8.58
CA ALA A 496 -19.78 -23.69 7.98
C ALA A 496 -20.15 -22.46 8.83
N SER A 497 -20.05 -22.57 10.15
CA SER A 497 -20.36 -21.47 11.07
C SER A 497 -19.11 -20.66 11.44
N PRO A 498 -19.11 -19.32 11.31
CA PRO A 498 -17.97 -18.48 11.68
C PRO A 498 -17.60 -18.60 13.18
N TRP A 499 -18.58 -18.85 14.05
CA TRP A 499 -18.35 -19.01 15.49
C TRP A 499 -17.53 -20.26 15.85
N GLN A 500 -17.45 -21.24 14.95
CA GLN A 500 -16.66 -22.44 15.14
C GLN A 500 -15.19 -22.25 14.72
N VAL A 501 -14.89 -21.27 13.85
CA VAL A 501 -13.53 -20.96 13.36
C VAL A 501 -12.59 -20.65 14.52
N ARG A 502 -13.09 -19.92 15.53
CA ARG A 502 -12.33 -19.55 16.72
C ARG A 502 -11.65 -20.74 17.38
N ARG A 503 -12.44 -21.79 17.65
CA ARG A 503 -11.99 -23.00 18.34
C ARG A 503 -10.93 -23.77 17.56
N GLN A 504 -10.92 -23.60 16.23
CA GLN A 504 -9.90 -24.20 15.38
C GLN A 504 -8.61 -23.38 15.39
N PHE A 505 -8.73 -22.04 15.38
CA PHE A 505 -7.58 -21.13 15.40
C PHE A 505 -6.81 -21.19 16.72
N GLU A 506 -7.50 -21.37 17.85
CA GLU A 506 -6.89 -21.55 19.17
C GLU A 506 -6.02 -22.84 19.28
N LYS A 507 -6.22 -23.83 18.39
CA LYS A 507 -5.46 -25.10 18.40
C LYS A 507 -4.16 -25.03 17.59
N ASN A 508 -4.02 -24.08 16.67
CA ASN A 508 -2.85 -23.97 15.80
C ASN A 508 -1.76 -23.12 16.47
N LYS A 509 -0.70 -23.78 16.95
CA LYS A 509 0.42 -23.12 17.64
C LYS A 509 1.43 -22.45 16.70
N ASP A 510 1.44 -22.82 15.42
CA ASP A 510 2.28 -22.19 14.38
C ASP A 510 1.45 -21.92 13.11
N PRO A 511 0.86 -20.72 12.99
CA PRO A 511 0.04 -20.35 11.86
C PRO A 511 0.81 -20.25 10.53
N HIS A 512 2.12 -19.95 10.58
CA HIS A 512 2.92 -19.76 9.37
C HIS A 512 3.19 -21.08 8.66
N ALA A 513 3.72 -22.08 9.37
CA ALA A 513 4.04 -23.37 8.76
C ALA A 513 2.81 -24.07 8.13
N VAL A 514 1.64 -23.91 8.76
CA VAL A 514 0.38 -24.47 8.26
C VAL A 514 -0.04 -23.77 6.98
N VAL A 515 -0.07 -22.44 6.98
CA VAL A 515 -0.47 -21.67 5.81
C VAL A 515 0.50 -21.88 4.66
N ASP A 516 1.80 -21.96 4.97
CA ASP A 516 2.82 -22.09 3.95
C ASP A 516 2.71 -23.40 3.18
N LYS A 517 2.53 -24.50 3.92
CA LYS A 517 2.30 -25.81 3.32
C LYS A 517 0.99 -25.85 2.53
N LEU A 518 -0.07 -25.24 3.05
CA LEU A 518 -1.38 -25.21 2.42
C LEU A 518 -1.34 -24.46 1.08
N PHE A 519 -0.83 -23.22 1.08
CA PHE A 519 -0.77 -22.37 -0.10
C PHE A 519 0.18 -22.95 -1.15
N ALA A 520 1.36 -23.44 -0.75
CA ALA A 520 2.28 -24.09 -1.69
C ALA A 520 1.64 -25.34 -2.35
N GLY A 521 0.87 -26.12 -1.58
CA GLY A 521 0.12 -27.26 -2.08
C GLY A 521 -0.96 -26.87 -3.09
N ALA A 522 -1.77 -25.87 -2.74
CA ALA A 522 -2.86 -25.34 -3.56
C ALA A 522 -2.34 -24.72 -4.87
N VAL A 523 -1.28 -23.92 -4.83
CA VAL A 523 -0.66 -23.35 -6.03
C VAL A 523 -0.15 -24.47 -6.94
N ARG A 524 0.61 -25.44 -6.41
CA ARG A 524 1.06 -26.59 -7.19
C ARG A 524 -0.10 -27.36 -7.82
N GLN A 525 -1.23 -27.48 -7.12
CA GLN A 525 -2.41 -28.13 -7.66
C GLN A 525 -3.01 -27.32 -8.82
N ALA A 526 -3.25 -26.03 -8.64
CA ALA A 526 -3.81 -25.18 -9.69
C ALA A 526 -2.94 -25.21 -10.96
N LEU A 527 -1.62 -25.21 -10.79
CA LEU A 527 -0.64 -25.27 -11.87
C LEU A 527 -0.59 -26.63 -12.60
N ARG A 528 -1.11 -27.71 -12.00
CA ARG A 528 -1.29 -28.99 -12.70
C ARG A 528 -2.65 -29.07 -13.37
N ASP A 529 -3.70 -28.74 -12.62
CA ASP A 529 -5.09 -28.96 -13.03
C ASP A 529 -5.50 -27.97 -14.14
N GLY A 530 -5.02 -26.72 -14.08
CA GLY A 530 -5.33 -25.68 -15.06
C GLY A 530 -4.81 -26.00 -16.47
N PRO A 531 -3.49 -26.19 -16.68
CA PRO A 531 -2.97 -26.51 -18.00
C PRO A 531 -3.54 -27.82 -18.56
N ALA A 532 -3.79 -28.82 -17.71
CA ALA A 532 -4.44 -30.07 -18.11
C ALA A 532 -5.86 -29.84 -18.65
N HIS A 533 -6.64 -28.96 -18.00
CA HIS A 533 -7.97 -28.58 -18.47
C HIS A 533 -7.92 -27.90 -19.85
N TYR A 534 -7.07 -26.89 -20.03
CA TYR A 534 -6.96 -26.19 -21.32
C TYR A 534 -6.43 -27.10 -22.43
N ALA A 535 -5.50 -28.01 -22.13
CA ALA A 535 -5.01 -28.99 -23.09
C ALA A 535 -6.12 -29.97 -23.53
N GLN A 536 -6.99 -30.40 -22.61
CA GLN A 536 -8.13 -31.26 -22.95
C GLN A 536 -9.16 -30.51 -23.79
N ALA A 537 -9.46 -29.25 -23.47
CA ALA A 537 -10.35 -28.41 -24.26
C ALA A 537 -9.82 -28.21 -25.69
N ALA A 538 -8.53 -27.93 -25.85
CA ALA A 538 -7.90 -27.78 -27.16
C ALA A 538 -7.98 -29.07 -28.00
N LYS A 539 -7.73 -30.24 -27.38
CA LYS A 539 -7.89 -31.54 -28.05
C LYS A 539 -9.33 -31.78 -28.50
N ALA A 540 -10.32 -31.41 -27.70
CA ALA A 540 -11.73 -31.53 -28.06
C ALA A 540 -12.07 -30.62 -29.26
N THR A 541 -11.63 -29.36 -29.24
CA THR A 541 -11.80 -28.43 -30.37
C THR A 541 -11.18 -28.99 -31.66
N LEU A 542 -9.94 -29.49 -31.60
CA LEU A 542 -9.28 -30.11 -32.76
C LEU A 542 -10.04 -31.33 -33.28
N ALA A 543 -10.57 -32.17 -32.39
CA ALA A 543 -11.39 -33.32 -32.78
C ALA A 543 -12.69 -32.90 -33.47
N THR A 544 -13.35 -31.84 -32.98
CA THR A 544 -14.54 -31.25 -33.62
C THR A 544 -14.21 -30.69 -35.00
N LEU A 545 -13.11 -29.94 -35.14
CA LEU A 545 -12.66 -29.40 -36.44
C LEU A 545 -12.37 -30.53 -37.44
N ALA A 546 -11.66 -31.58 -37.01
CA ALA A 546 -11.39 -32.74 -37.85
C ALA A 546 -12.66 -33.50 -38.27
N ALA A 547 -13.69 -33.52 -37.41
CA ALA A 547 -14.98 -34.10 -37.73
C ALA A 547 -15.76 -33.25 -38.74
N LEU A 548 -15.70 -31.92 -38.62
CA LEU A 548 -16.32 -31.00 -39.57
C LEU A 548 -15.68 -31.11 -40.96
N GLU A 549 -14.35 -31.14 -41.03
CA GLU A 549 -13.59 -31.31 -42.27
C GLU A 549 -13.96 -32.64 -42.97
N LYS A 550 -14.05 -33.74 -42.21
CA LYS A 550 -14.50 -35.05 -42.75
C LYS A 550 -15.96 -35.03 -43.22
N SER A 551 -16.79 -34.14 -42.67
CA SER A 551 -18.20 -34.02 -43.05
C SER A 551 -18.44 -33.15 -44.29
N GLY A 552 -17.39 -32.55 -44.86
CA GLY A 552 -17.49 -31.68 -46.04
C GLY A 552 -18.24 -30.37 -45.78
N ARG A 553 -18.30 -29.92 -44.52
CA ARG A 553 -18.93 -28.65 -44.12
C ARG A 553 -17.91 -27.56 -43.88
#